data_AF-A0A960T913-F1
#
_entry.id   AF-A0A960T913-F1
#
_cell.length_a   1.000
_cell.length_b   1.000
_cell.length_c   1.000
_cell.angle_alpha   90.00
_cell.angle_beta   90.00
_cell.angle_gamma   90.00
#
_symmetry.space_group_name_H-M   'P 1'
#
loop_
_entity.id
_entity.type
_entity.pdbx_description
1 polymer ?
#
loop_
_entity_poly.entity_id
_entity_poly.type
_entity_poly.pdbx_seq_one_letter_code
_entity_poly.pdbx_strand_id
1 'polypeptide(L)'
;SICGSIDAFLEDPSRLRLGRPNSNFDWMRRVSPQEAKACRDKMLQWAESDKKPSGKGSIGEWIFKPSVARRGAVNEPLEARDLVSAKTPGAAQRNWRIPTEFPCCPSSGEERPISAYLNNLTPGAIFSRNKISTSVVLDAAVTDDDQAVLVICDRPEKDAIKPWTVATVTIEGSLFVHTSLGTFFSEEGAKKEFCLARGHQWTGDDTIDNYC
;
A
#
# COMPACT_ATOMS: atom_id res chain seq x y z
N SER A 1 -40.32 -12.23 16.14
CA SER A 1 -38.92 -12.68 16.19
C SER A 1 -38.87 -14.18 15.98
N ILE A 2 -38.06 -14.67 15.03
CA ILE A 2 -38.10 -16.08 14.55
C ILE A 2 -37.70 -17.09 15.63
N CYS A 3 -36.88 -16.70 16.62
CA CYS A 3 -36.45 -17.61 17.69
C CYS A 3 -37.01 -17.31 19.08
N GLY A 4 -37.74 -16.21 19.31
CA GLY A 4 -38.46 -15.93 20.57
C GLY A 4 -37.62 -15.74 21.85
N SER A 5 -36.53 -16.47 22.06
CA SER A 5 -35.56 -16.40 23.17
C SER A 5 -34.19 -16.93 22.72
N ILE A 6 -33.15 -16.74 23.55
CA ILE A 6 -31.80 -17.30 23.31
C ILE A 6 -31.81 -18.83 23.46
N ASP A 7 -32.53 -19.36 24.44
CA ASP A 7 -32.57 -20.81 24.69
C ASP A 7 -33.17 -21.57 23.50
N ALA A 8 -34.24 -21.04 22.90
CA ALA A 8 -34.88 -21.62 21.72
C ALA A 8 -34.00 -21.56 20.45
N PHE A 9 -32.98 -20.70 20.41
CA PHE A 9 -31.96 -20.70 19.36
C PHE A 9 -30.88 -21.76 19.61
N LEU A 10 -30.48 -21.97 20.86
CA LEU A 10 -29.49 -22.97 21.22
C LEU A 10 -29.99 -24.41 21.00
N GLU A 11 -31.28 -24.66 21.22
CA GLU A 11 -31.90 -25.96 20.98
C GLU A 11 -32.02 -26.30 19.49
N ASP A 12 -32.39 -25.33 18.64
CA ASP A 12 -32.47 -25.54 17.21
C ASP A 12 -32.10 -24.27 16.42
N PRO A 13 -30.80 -24.10 16.11
CA PRO A 13 -30.31 -22.95 15.35
C PRO A 13 -30.75 -22.99 13.88
N SER A 14 -31.39 -24.06 13.40
CA SER A 14 -31.90 -24.15 12.03
C SER A 14 -33.19 -23.34 11.81
N ARG A 15 -33.88 -22.93 12.87
CA ARG A 15 -35.12 -22.13 12.81
C ARG A 15 -34.94 -20.76 12.14
N LEU A 16 -33.74 -20.17 12.23
CA LEU A 16 -33.38 -18.95 11.49
C LEU A 16 -33.34 -19.12 9.97
N ARG A 17 -33.40 -20.35 9.46
CA ARG A 17 -33.34 -20.66 8.02
C ARG A 17 -34.71 -20.71 7.35
N LEU A 18 -35.77 -20.98 8.12
CA LEU A 18 -37.11 -21.25 7.59
C LEU A 18 -37.92 -19.97 7.32
N GLY A 19 -37.51 -18.84 7.90
CA GLY A 19 -38.01 -17.52 7.52
C GLY A 19 -36.91 -16.77 6.79
N ARG A 20 -37.14 -16.33 5.54
CA ARG A 20 -36.20 -15.48 4.81
C ARG A 20 -35.72 -14.35 5.73
N PRO A 21 -34.43 -14.32 6.12
CA PRO A 21 -33.91 -13.22 6.90
C PRO A 21 -33.96 -11.96 6.03
N ASN A 22 -34.46 -10.84 6.58
CA ASN A 22 -34.24 -9.53 5.97
C ASN A 22 -32.73 -9.32 5.71
N SER A 23 -32.40 -8.45 4.75
CA SER A 23 -31.03 -8.07 4.34
C SER A 23 -30.05 -7.72 5.49
N ASN A 24 -30.53 -7.53 6.72
CA ASN A 24 -29.73 -7.28 7.93
C ASN A 24 -29.08 -8.53 8.56
N PHE A 25 -29.18 -9.72 7.96
CA PHE A 25 -28.59 -10.95 8.52
C PHE A 25 -27.46 -11.55 7.65
N ASP A 26 -27.03 -10.85 6.59
CA ASP A 26 -25.97 -11.33 5.68
C ASP A 26 -24.61 -11.50 6.38
N TRP A 27 -24.38 -10.79 7.49
CA TRP A 27 -23.20 -10.94 8.34
C TRP A 27 -23.21 -12.24 9.17
N MET A 28 -24.35 -12.91 9.34
CA MET A 28 -24.48 -14.18 10.08
C MET A 28 -24.40 -15.39 9.15
N ARG A 29 -23.28 -15.53 8.44
CA ARG A 29 -23.01 -16.74 7.63
C ARG A 29 -22.38 -17.84 8.50
N ARG A 30 -22.80 -19.09 8.27
CA ARG A 30 -22.12 -20.27 8.84
C ARG A 30 -20.70 -20.34 8.29
N VAL A 31 -19.72 -20.30 9.19
CA VAL A 31 -18.31 -20.58 8.90
C VAL A 31 -18.16 -22.08 8.67
N SER A 32 -17.57 -22.49 7.55
CA SER A 32 -17.25 -23.90 7.30
C SER A 32 -16.10 -24.34 8.23
N PRO A 33 -15.97 -25.64 8.53
CA PRO A 33 -14.82 -26.14 9.31
C PRO A 33 -13.47 -25.75 8.70
N GLN A 34 -13.40 -25.65 7.37
CA GLN A 34 -12.19 -25.22 6.64
C GLN A 34 -11.90 -23.73 6.87
N GLU A 35 -12.92 -22.88 6.82
CA GLU A 35 -12.80 -21.45 7.10
C GLU A 35 -12.42 -21.18 8.56
N ALA A 36 -12.99 -21.96 9.49
CA ALA A 36 -12.66 -21.87 10.91
C ALA A 36 -11.19 -22.26 11.18
N LYS A 37 -10.72 -23.32 10.53
CA LYS A 37 -9.31 -23.74 10.63
C LYS A 37 -8.37 -22.69 10.04
N ALA A 38 -8.68 -22.18 8.84
CA ALA A 38 -7.88 -21.13 8.20
C ALA A 38 -7.84 -19.83 9.02
N CYS A 39 -8.96 -19.45 9.65
CA CYS A 39 -9.04 -18.33 10.58
C CYS A 39 -8.10 -18.53 11.77
N ARG A 40 -8.16 -19.71 12.41
CA ARG A 40 -7.30 -20.06 13.54
C ARG A 40 -5.82 -20.00 13.17
N ASP A 41 -5.43 -20.58 12.04
CA ASP A 41 -4.04 -20.62 11.60
C ASP A 41 -3.51 -19.18 11.32
N LYS A 42 -4.33 -18.33 10.70
CA LYS A 42 -4.01 -16.90 10.51
C LYS A 42 -3.91 -16.13 11.84
N MET A 43 -4.81 -16.40 12.79
CA MET A 43 -4.75 -15.77 14.12
C MET A 43 -3.49 -16.17 14.88
N LEU A 44 -3.07 -17.43 14.80
CA LEU A 44 -1.83 -17.90 15.40
C LEU A 44 -0.60 -17.24 14.77
N GLN A 45 -0.54 -17.18 13.44
CA GLN A 45 0.52 -16.47 12.72
C GLN A 45 0.57 -14.98 13.06
N TRP A 46 -0.59 -14.34 13.24
CA TRP A 46 -0.64 -12.95 13.67
C TRP A 46 -0.16 -12.79 15.11
N ALA A 47 -0.60 -13.65 16.04
CA ALA A 47 -0.18 -13.61 17.44
C ALA A 47 1.32 -13.84 17.63
N GLU A 48 1.94 -14.64 16.77
CA GLU A 48 3.40 -14.86 16.74
C GLU A 48 4.16 -13.71 16.07
N SER A 49 3.49 -12.89 15.28
CA SER A 49 4.09 -11.70 14.68
C SER A 49 3.82 -10.47 15.55
N ASP A 50 4.86 -9.79 16.05
CA ASP A 50 4.74 -8.49 16.72
C ASP A 50 4.28 -7.34 15.78
N LYS A 51 3.60 -7.67 14.68
CA LYS A 51 3.20 -6.74 13.63
C LYS A 51 1.73 -6.36 13.80
N LYS A 52 1.50 -5.06 13.96
CA LYS A 52 0.16 -4.48 13.82
C LYS A 52 -0.28 -4.58 12.34
N PRO A 53 -1.53 -4.98 12.04
CA PRO A 53 -1.99 -5.00 10.66
C PRO A 53 -2.04 -3.58 10.12
N SER A 54 -1.15 -3.26 9.17
CA SER A 54 -1.14 -1.98 8.45
C SER A 54 -2.09 -2.09 7.26
N GLY A 55 -3.33 -1.61 7.43
CA GLY A 55 -4.29 -1.52 6.35
C GLY A 55 -5.63 -0.95 6.79
N LYS A 56 -6.22 -0.09 5.96
CA LYS A 56 -7.59 0.41 6.13
C LYS A 56 -8.58 -0.73 5.88
N GLY A 57 -9.12 -1.31 6.95
CA GLY A 57 -10.12 -2.38 6.94
C GLY A 57 -10.25 -3.02 8.32
N SER A 58 -11.43 -3.53 8.68
CA SER A 58 -11.58 -4.23 9.96
C SER A 58 -10.89 -5.59 9.92
N ILE A 59 -10.41 -6.07 11.07
CA ILE A 59 -9.78 -7.41 11.19
C ILE A 59 -10.66 -8.53 10.61
N GLY A 60 -11.98 -8.35 10.66
CA GLY A 60 -12.97 -9.26 10.08
C GLY A 60 -12.83 -9.41 8.57
N GLU A 61 -12.66 -8.33 7.81
CA GLU A 61 -12.55 -8.40 6.34
C GLU A 61 -11.27 -9.11 5.88
N TRP A 62 -10.18 -9.01 6.63
CA TRP A 62 -8.93 -9.68 6.29
C TRP A 62 -8.98 -11.19 6.57
N ILE A 63 -9.61 -11.58 7.68
CA ILE A 63 -9.75 -13.00 8.08
C ILE A 63 -10.57 -13.79 7.06
N PHE A 64 -11.69 -13.22 6.57
CA PHE A 64 -12.66 -13.92 5.73
C PHE A 64 -12.38 -13.91 4.22
N LYS A 65 -11.34 -13.20 3.74
CA LYS A 65 -11.00 -13.22 2.31
C LYS A 65 -10.50 -14.62 1.90
N PRO A 66 -11.16 -15.29 0.91
CA PRO A 66 -10.67 -16.53 0.35
C PRO A 66 -9.32 -16.27 -0.31
N SER A 67 -8.29 -17.01 0.11
CA SER A 67 -7.03 -17.06 -0.63
C SER A 67 -7.33 -17.69 -1.99
N VAL A 68 -7.39 -16.88 -3.05
CA VAL A 68 -7.38 -17.41 -4.41
C VAL A 68 -6.05 -18.17 -4.54
N ALA A 69 -6.17 -19.49 -4.57
CA ALA A 69 -5.04 -20.39 -4.65
C ALA A 69 -4.20 -20.07 -5.90
N ARG A 70 -3.04 -19.44 -5.71
CA ARG A 70 -1.91 -19.62 -6.63
C ARG A 70 -1.03 -20.72 -6.06
N ARG A 71 -1.25 -21.93 -6.57
CA ARG A 71 -0.28 -23.04 -6.46
C ARG A 71 1.04 -22.59 -7.09
N GLY A 72 2.13 -22.78 -6.35
CA GLY A 72 3.49 -22.75 -6.88
C GLY A 72 4.35 -21.61 -6.31
N ALA A 73 5.56 -21.98 -5.89
CA ALA A 73 6.67 -21.16 -5.40
C ALA A 73 6.63 -20.75 -3.91
N VAL A 74 7.24 -21.65 -3.14
CA VAL A 74 7.79 -21.45 -1.80
C VAL A 74 9.06 -20.57 -1.93
N ASN A 75 9.28 -19.68 -0.96
CA ASN A 75 10.53 -18.91 -0.70
C ASN A 75 10.90 -17.76 -1.66
N GLU A 76 10.13 -16.67 -1.66
CA GLU A 76 10.65 -15.33 -1.97
C GLU A 76 10.15 -14.35 -0.90
N PRO A 77 10.95 -13.36 -0.44
CA PRO A 77 10.48 -12.30 0.43
C PRO A 77 9.25 -11.63 -0.17
N LEU A 78 8.23 -11.32 0.63
CA LEU A 78 6.99 -10.66 0.17
C LEU A 78 7.26 -9.36 -0.64
N GLU A 79 8.38 -8.68 -0.35
CA GLU A 79 8.88 -7.47 -1.04
C GLU A 79 9.12 -7.65 -2.56
N ALA A 80 9.47 -8.86 -2.99
CA ALA A 80 9.74 -9.17 -4.39
C ALA A 80 8.46 -9.40 -5.22
N ARG A 81 7.31 -9.62 -4.57
CA ARG A 81 6.07 -10.06 -5.24
C ARG A 81 5.21 -8.93 -5.80
N ASP A 82 5.49 -7.67 -5.45
CA ASP A 82 4.70 -6.50 -5.85
C ASP A 82 5.40 -5.61 -6.90
N LEU A 83 6.51 -6.08 -7.48
CA LEU A 83 7.21 -5.38 -8.54
C LEU A 83 6.48 -5.55 -9.89
N VAL A 84 6.00 -4.45 -10.45
CA VAL A 84 5.33 -4.41 -11.75
C VAL A 84 6.18 -3.59 -12.72
N SER A 85 6.24 -3.98 -14.00
CA SER A 85 6.93 -3.18 -15.01
C SER A 85 6.29 -1.81 -15.17
N ALA A 86 7.12 -0.77 -15.23
CA ALA A 86 6.68 0.59 -15.56
C ALA A 86 6.46 0.74 -17.07
N LYS A 87 5.92 1.88 -17.49
CA LYS A 87 5.88 2.25 -18.92
C LYS A 87 7.23 2.73 -19.46
N THR A 88 8.11 3.17 -18.57
CA THR A 88 9.46 3.64 -18.91
C THR A 88 10.41 2.45 -19.05
N PRO A 89 11.18 2.35 -20.15
CA PRO A 89 12.22 1.33 -20.31
C PRO A 89 13.25 1.40 -19.17
N GLY A 90 13.65 0.24 -18.63
CA GLY A 90 14.59 0.20 -17.50
C GLY A 90 14.00 0.59 -16.16
N ALA A 91 12.68 0.83 -16.07
CA ALA A 91 12.00 1.15 -14.83
C ALA A 91 10.95 0.11 -14.45
N ALA A 92 10.77 -0.06 -13.15
CA ALA A 92 9.69 -0.83 -12.54
C ALA A 92 9.05 -0.01 -11.42
N GLN A 93 7.91 -0.49 -10.93
CA GLN A 93 7.09 0.20 -9.96
C GLN A 93 6.58 -0.77 -8.88
N ARG A 94 6.57 -0.31 -7.62
CA ARG A 94 6.05 -1.03 -6.45
C ARG A 94 5.06 -0.14 -5.69
N ASN A 95 3.98 -0.71 -5.20
CA ASN A 95 2.88 0.02 -4.54
C ASN A 95 2.14 1.03 -5.45
N TRP A 96 2.24 0.84 -6.78
CA TRP A 96 1.50 1.62 -7.77
C TRP A 96 0.40 0.76 -8.40
N ARG A 97 -0.84 1.27 -8.45
CA ARG A 97 -1.98 0.53 -9.05
C ARG A 97 -1.98 0.55 -10.58
N ILE A 98 -1.45 1.60 -11.19
CA ILE A 98 -1.53 1.84 -12.63
C ILE A 98 -0.11 1.88 -13.19
N PRO A 99 0.19 1.15 -14.28
CA PRO A 99 1.45 1.28 -14.99
C PRO A 99 1.72 2.74 -15.35
N THR A 100 2.83 3.26 -14.85
CA THR A 100 3.18 4.68 -14.82
C THR A 100 4.48 4.91 -15.58
N GLU A 101 4.56 6.05 -16.25
CA GLU A 101 5.76 6.55 -16.91
C GLU A 101 6.53 7.43 -15.93
N PHE A 102 7.85 7.28 -15.90
CA PHE A 102 8.79 8.07 -15.10
C PHE A 102 9.74 8.84 -16.03
N PRO A 103 9.41 10.09 -16.42
CA PRO A 103 10.19 10.86 -17.40
C PRO A 103 11.60 11.24 -16.94
N CYS A 104 11.83 11.38 -15.63
CA CYS A 104 13.14 11.69 -15.06
C CYS A 104 14.09 10.48 -14.99
N CYS A 105 13.64 9.28 -15.37
CA CYS A 105 14.46 8.08 -15.29
C CYS A 105 15.67 8.18 -16.24
N PRO A 106 16.91 8.05 -15.74
CA PRO A 106 18.10 8.12 -16.57
C PRO A 106 18.21 6.88 -17.45
N SER A 107 19.09 6.95 -18.45
CA SER A 107 19.41 5.81 -19.30
C SER A 107 20.24 4.78 -18.53
N SER A 108 20.13 3.50 -18.90
CA SER A 108 20.96 2.45 -18.30
C SER A 108 22.44 2.65 -18.63
N GLY A 109 23.33 2.43 -17.65
CA GLY A 109 24.79 2.45 -17.86
C GLY A 109 25.53 3.63 -17.24
N GLU A 110 24.85 4.47 -16.46
CA GLU A 110 25.50 5.53 -15.67
C GLU A 110 26.44 4.94 -14.60
N GLU A 111 27.60 5.58 -14.39
CA GLU A 111 28.58 5.17 -13.36
C GLU A 111 28.03 5.37 -11.93
N ARG A 112 27.21 6.41 -11.74
CA ARG A 112 26.54 6.74 -10.48
C ARG A 112 25.04 6.90 -10.69
N PRO A 113 24.30 5.80 -10.85
CA PRO A 113 22.92 5.83 -11.30
C PRO A 113 21.96 6.54 -10.32
N ILE A 114 22.16 6.41 -9.00
CA ILE A 114 21.38 7.14 -7.98
C ILE A 114 21.61 8.66 -8.09
N SER A 115 22.87 9.10 -8.18
CA SER A 115 23.20 10.54 -8.33
C SER A 115 22.72 11.10 -9.67
N ALA A 116 22.83 10.33 -10.76
CA ALA A 116 22.31 10.71 -12.07
C ALA A 116 20.79 10.86 -12.03
N TYR A 117 20.07 9.97 -11.34
CA TYR A 117 18.64 10.09 -11.15
C TYR A 117 18.30 11.38 -10.38
N LEU A 118 18.98 11.65 -9.26
CA LEU A 118 18.75 12.87 -8.48
C LEU A 118 18.94 14.13 -9.33
N ASN A 119 19.97 14.19 -10.18
CA ASN A 119 20.23 15.34 -11.06
C ASN A 119 19.10 15.61 -12.07
N ASN A 120 18.33 14.57 -12.45
CA ASN A 120 17.16 14.72 -13.33
C ASN A 120 15.91 15.20 -12.59
N LEU A 121 15.88 15.14 -11.25
CA LEU A 121 14.76 15.55 -10.42
C LEU A 121 14.88 17.04 -10.06
N THR A 122 14.64 17.90 -11.03
CA THR A 122 14.56 19.34 -10.80
C THR A 122 13.15 19.76 -10.37
N PRO A 123 12.99 20.75 -9.46
CA PRO A 123 11.67 21.26 -9.09
C PRO A 123 10.88 21.70 -10.33
N GLY A 124 9.63 21.26 -10.44
CA GLY A 124 8.78 21.49 -11.61
C GLY A 124 8.88 20.42 -12.71
N ALA A 125 9.84 19.49 -12.65
CA ALA A 125 9.91 18.38 -13.59
C ALA A 125 8.78 17.36 -13.35
N ILE A 126 8.36 16.67 -14.40
CA ILE A 126 7.36 15.60 -14.28
C ILE A 126 8.04 14.35 -13.74
N PHE A 127 7.77 14.01 -12.47
CA PHE A 127 8.30 12.79 -11.86
C PHE A 127 7.60 11.55 -12.40
N SER A 128 6.25 11.57 -12.39
CA SER A 128 5.46 10.42 -12.81
C SER A 128 4.19 10.85 -13.53
N ARG A 129 3.81 10.08 -14.56
CA ARG A 129 2.64 10.35 -15.41
C ARG A 129 1.93 9.05 -15.80
N ASN A 130 0.62 9.02 -15.64
CA ASN A 130 -0.24 7.96 -16.17
C ASN A 130 -1.55 8.55 -16.69
N LYS A 131 -2.51 7.70 -17.05
CA LYS A 131 -3.78 8.11 -17.66
C LYS A 131 -4.73 8.85 -16.71
N ILE A 132 -4.47 8.85 -15.40
CA ILE A 132 -5.32 9.45 -14.36
C ILE A 132 -4.60 10.59 -13.66
N SER A 133 -3.28 10.50 -13.49
CA SER A 133 -2.52 11.41 -12.64
C SER A 133 -1.22 11.85 -13.26
N THR A 134 -0.86 13.11 -13.02
CA THR A 134 0.51 13.61 -13.21
C THR A 134 1.01 14.16 -11.87
N SER A 135 2.28 13.85 -11.55
CA SER A 135 2.96 14.39 -10.37
C SER A 135 4.21 15.16 -10.80
N VAL A 136 4.47 16.26 -10.12
CA VAL A 136 5.52 17.23 -10.41
C VAL A 136 6.45 17.31 -9.21
N VAL A 137 7.75 17.25 -9.45
CA VAL A 137 8.77 17.31 -8.40
C VAL A 137 8.65 18.62 -7.64
N LEU A 138 8.50 18.53 -6.33
CA LEU A 138 8.65 19.65 -5.41
C LEU A 138 10.08 19.73 -4.90
N ASP A 139 10.58 18.60 -4.38
CA ASP A 139 11.94 18.46 -3.84
C ASP A 139 12.38 16.99 -3.93
N ALA A 140 13.70 16.76 -3.92
CA ALA A 140 14.29 15.44 -3.97
C ALA A 140 15.63 15.40 -3.24
N ALA A 141 15.98 14.25 -2.68
CA ALA A 141 17.34 14.00 -2.20
C ALA A 141 17.65 12.51 -2.14
N VAL A 142 18.89 12.22 -1.81
CA VAL A 142 19.37 10.87 -1.55
C VAL A 142 19.20 10.53 -0.06
N THR A 143 18.96 9.26 0.26
CA THR A 143 18.94 8.75 1.63
C THR A 143 20.33 8.81 2.27
N ASP A 144 20.40 8.86 3.60
CA ASP A 144 21.70 9.00 4.30
C ASP A 144 22.70 7.84 4.02
N ASP A 145 22.20 6.70 3.54
CA ASP A 145 22.99 5.52 3.15
C ASP A 145 23.34 5.46 1.65
N ASP A 146 23.01 6.50 0.89
CA ASP A 146 23.21 6.62 -0.56
C ASP A 146 22.55 5.51 -1.41
N GLN A 147 21.57 4.77 -0.84
CA GLN A 147 20.94 3.63 -1.53
C GLN A 147 19.68 4.01 -2.33
N ALA A 148 19.05 5.14 -2.04
CA ALA A 148 17.80 5.52 -2.68
C ALA A 148 17.69 7.02 -2.92
N VAL A 149 16.90 7.39 -3.93
CA VAL A 149 16.43 8.76 -4.12
C VAL A 149 15.02 8.87 -3.56
N LEU A 150 14.81 9.82 -2.65
CA LEU A 150 13.50 10.26 -2.18
C LEU A 150 13.03 11.44 -2.99
N VAL A 151 11.75 11.44 -3.35
CA VAL A 151 11.10 12.56 -4.03
C VAL A 151 9.77 12.86 -3.38
N ILE A 152 9.53 14.14 -3.13
CA ILE A 152 8.22 14.69 -2.79
C ILE A 152 7.68 15.40 -4.03
N CYS A 153 6.43 15.11 -4.37
CA CYS A 153 5.77 15.70 -5.53
C CYS A 153 4.45 16.35 -5.16
N ASP A 154 4.10 17.38 -5.92
CA ASP A 154 2.78 17.97 -5.99
C ASP A 154 2.00 17.37 -7.18
N ARG A 155 0.67 17.34 -7.09
CA ARG A 155 -0.22 17.02 -8.19
C ARG A 155 -0.97 18.30 -8.55
N PRO A 156 -0.69 18.91 -9.71
CA PRO A 156 -1.26 20.22 -10.09
C PRO A 156 -2.77 20.19 -10.40
N GLU A 157 -3.44 19.05 -10.20
CA GLU A 157 -4.88 18.89 -10.38
C GLU A 157 -5.62 19.67 -9.29
N LYS A 158 -6.39 20.69 -9.66
CA LYS A 158 -7.04 21.63 -8.74
C LYS A 158 -7.97 21.00 -7.69
N ASP A 159 -8.50 19.81 -7.97
CA ASP A 159 -9.47 19.11 -7.11
C ASP A 159 -8.89 17.83 -6.48
N ALA A 160 -7.55 17.69 -6.47
CA ALA A 160 -6.91 16.54 -5.85
C ALA A 160 -7.09 16.57 -4.33
N ILE A 161 -7.84 15.59 -3.79
CA ILE A 161 -8.07 15.43 -2.35
C ILE A 161 -6.75 15.24 -1.57
N LYS A 162 -5.80 14.53 -2.19
CA LYS A 162 -4.45 14.27 -1.65
C LYS A 162 -3.42 14.67 -2.71
N PRO A 163 -3.09 15.97 -2.83
CA PRO A 163 -2.25 16.47 -3.90
C PRO A 163 -0.79 16.09 -3.72
N TRP A 164 -0.35 15.85 -2.48
CA TRP A 164 1.04 15.57 -2.17
C TRP A 164 1.34 14.08 -2.21
N THR A 165 2.49 13.71 -2.76
CA THR A 165 2.93 12.31 -2.84
C THR A 165 4.40 12.18 -2.48
N VAL A 166 4.77 11.06 -1.89
CA VAL A 166 6.17 10.71 -1.61
C VAL A 166 6.48 9.37 -2.24
N ALA A 167 7.64 9.27 -2.89
CA ALA A 167 8.14 8.04 -3.49
C ALA A 167 9.64 7.88 -3.27
N THR A 168 10.10 6.64 -3.32
CA THR A 168 11.52 6.27 -3.36
C THR A 168 11.88 5.65 -4.70
N VAL A 169 13.12 5.85 -5.11
CA VAL A 169 13.72 5.20 -6.27
C VAL A 169 14.96 4.44 -5.80
N THR A 170 14.93 3.12 -5.95
CA THR A 170 16.06 2.22 -5.68
C THR A 170 16.51 1.55 -6.96
N ILE A 171 17.67 0.89 -6.91
CA ILE A 171 18.17 0.09 -8.02
C ILE A 171 18.13 -1.38 -7.61
N GLU A 172 17.35 -2.18 -8.35
CA GLU A 172 17.25 -3.62 -8.17
C GLU A 172 17.74 -4.29 -9.46
N GLY A 173 18.95 -4.86 -9.40
CA GLY A 173 19.63 -5.38 -10.59
C GLY A 173 19.94 -4.26 -11.58
N SER A 174 19.28 -4.28 -12.75
CA SER A 174 19.44 -3.27 -13.80
C SER A 174 18.23 -2.31 -13.91
N LEU A 175 17.31 -2.34 -12.95
CA LEU A 175 16.05 -1.60 -13.01
C LEU A 175 16.01 -0.48 -11.96
N PHE A 176 15.49 0.68 -12.36
CA PHE A 176 15.06 1.72 -11.44
C PHE A 176 13.67 1.40 -10.90
N VAL A 177 13.59 1.09 -9.61
CA VAL A 177 12.36 0.68 -8.96
C VAL A 177 11.75 1.84 -8.19
N HIS A 178 10.58 2.26 -8.64
CA HIS A 178 9.82 3.38 -8.07
C HIS A 178 8.82 2.84 -7.07
N THR A 179 9.04 3.08 -5.78
CA THR A 179 8.14 2.65 -4.73
C THR A 179 7.32 3.84 -4.23
N SER A 180 5.99 3.74 -4.30
CA SER A 180 5.10 4.75 -3.71
C SER A 180 5.09 4.58 -2.19
N LEU A 181 5.42 5.65 -1.44
CA LEU A 181 5.30 5.68 0.02
C LEU A 181 3.93 6.18 0.48
N GLY A 182 3.23 6.95 -0.36
CA GLY A 182 1.86 7.32 -0.08
C GLY A 182 1.41 8.62 -0.75
N THR A 183 0.16 8.97 -0.47
CA THR A 183 -0.43 10.25 -0.83
C THR A 183 -0.99 10.94 0.42
N PHE A 184 -0.82 12.25 0.48
CA PHE A 184 -1.00 13.05 1.69
C PHE A 184 -1.97 14.20 1.45
N PHE A 185 -2.75 14.53 2.47
CA PHE A 185 -3.68 15.66 2.44
C PHE A 185 -2.94 16.99 2.56
N SER A 186 -1.84 17.05 3.31
CA SER A 186 -1.05 18.27 3.48
C SER A 186 0.40 18.11 3.04
N GLU A 187 1.02 19.23 2.67
CA GLU A 187 2.44 19.29 2.31
C GLU A 187 3.31 18.89 3.52
N GLU A 188 2.91 19.31 4.71
CA GLU A 188 3.57 18.97 5.98
C GLU A 188 3.53 17.46 6.24
N GLY A 189 2.40 16.79 5.95
CA GLY A 189 2.28 15.35 6.05
C GLY A 189 3.25 14.62 5.13
N ALA A 190 3.36 15.09 3.88
CA ALA A 190 4.34 14.56 2.93
C ALA A 190 5.78 14.87 3.34
N LYS A 191 6.07 16.07 3.85
CA LYS A 191 7.40 16.45 4.38
C LYS A 191 7.79 15.63 5.60
N LYS A 192 6.84 15.29 6.48
CA LYS A 192 7.05 14.38 7.61
C LYS A 192 7.46 13.00 7.12
N GLU A 193 6.72 12.41 6.19
CA GLU A 193 7.10 11.11 5.60
C GLU A 193 8.47 11.17 4.92
N PHE A 194 8.71 12.20 4.11
CA PHE A 194 9.98 12.39 3.42
C PHE A 194 11.17 12.51 4.38
N CYS A 195 11.01 13.21 5.50
CA CYS A 195 12.01 13.33 6.55
C CYS A 195 12.30 11.97 7.23
N LEU A 196 11.24 11.25 7.62
CA LEU A 196 11.36 9.93 8.25
C LEU A 196 12.00 8.91 7.31
N ALA A 197 11.60 8.90 6.04
CA ALA A 197 12.13 8.00 5.03
C ALA A 197 13.61 8.28 4.69
N ARG A 198 14.10 9.51 4.93
CA ARG A 198 15.52 9.85 4.80
C ARG A 198 16.36 9.28 5.95
N GLY A 199 15.73 8.85 7.05
CA GLY A 199 16.39 8.40 8.27
C GLY A 199 16.47 9.47 9.37
N HIS A 200 15.81 10.61 9.17
CA HIS A 200 15.86 11.73 10.11
C HIS A 200 14.70 11.66 11.10
N GLN A 201 14.87 12.31 12.26
CA GLN A 201 13.79 12.48 13.22
C GLN A 201 12.92 13.66 12.83
N TRP A 202 11.60 13.46 12.81
CA TRP A 202 10.64 14.54 12.63
C TRP A 202 10.47 15.32 13.95
N THR A 203 10.71 16.63 13.90
CA THR A 203 10.58 17.53 15.06
C THR A 203 9.37 18.47 14.98
N GLY A 204 8.56 18.36 13.92
CA GLY A 204 7.32 19.14 13.79
C GLY A 204 6.15 18.48 14.52
N ASP A 205 5.02 19.17 14.53
CA ASP A 205 3.78 18.66 15.12
C ASP A 205 3.17 17.49 14.33
N ASP A 206 2.11 16.92 14.88
CA ASP A 206 1.27 15.97 14.15
C ASP A 206 0.53 16.63 12.99
N THR A 207 0.36 15.86 11.92
CA THR A 207 -0.31 16.32 10.70
C THR A 207 -1.67 15.63 10.58
N ILE A 208 -2.56 16.19 9.75
CA ILE A 208 -3.87 15.58 9.47
C ILE A 208 -3.75 14.13 8.95
N ASP A 209 -2.65 13.82 8.27
CA ASP A 209 -2.37 12.49 7.74
C ASP A 209 -2.11 11.45 8.85
N ASN A 210 -1.77 11.87 10.09
CA ASN A 210 -1.62 10.96 11.22
C ASN A 210 -2.94 10.36 11.73
N TYR A 211 -4.08 10.94 11.37
CA TYR A 211 -5.41 10.55 11.87
C TYR A 211 -6.24 9.78 10.83
N CYS A 212 -5.60 9.26 9.76
CA CYS A 212 -6.27 8.73 8.57
C CYS A 212 -5.89 7.30 8.20
#